data_AF-A0A4Q5SNW1-F1
#
_entry.id   AF-A0A4Q5SNW1-F1
#
_cell.length_a   1.000
_cell.length_b   1.000
_cell.length_c   1.000
_cell.angle_alpha   90.00
_cell.angle_beta   90.00
_cell.angle_gamma   90.00
#
_symmetry.space_group_name_H-M   'P 1'
#
loop_
_entity.id
_entity.type
_entity.pdbx_description
1 polymer ?
#
loop_
_entity_poly.entity_id
_entity_poly.type
_entity_poly.pdbx_seq_one_letter_code
_entity_poly.pdbx_strand_id
1 'polypeptide(L)'
;MNPTRLQSLDTLRGVAVMGILLLNIVGFAMPEAAYSNPRAFGGWHGADLGVWLGNFLLFDGKMRALFSMLFGASMLLVIERAEASGRDAAAIHFRRMAWLLGFGLAHLWLLWQGDILAQYAVIGMIAFAARDLPVARLIVLGVMLVGFSVLMAAQLPLAVLRATTDPGAAAELAEWTLGFGTPPATHLAAEIAAHLRSYPDLVRLRLAEHPSGPLPGLIY
;
A
#
# COMPACT_ATOMS: atom_id res chain seq x y z
N MET A 1 33.92 -3.29 16.70
CA MET A 1 33.52 -1.93 16.28
C MET A 1 32.03 -1.79 16.53
N ASN A 2 31.60 -0.77 17.29
CA ASN A 2 30.18 -0.48 17.45
C ASN A 2 29.60 -0.25 16.04
N PRO A 3 28.50 -0.92 15.64
CA PRO A 3 27.93 -0.70 14.33
C PRO A 3 27.49 0.75 14.26
N THR A 4 28.18 1.56 13.45
CA THR A 4 27.83 2.97 13.23
C THR A 4 26.39 3.01 12.71
N ARG A 5 25.46 3.37 13.60
CA ARG A 5 24.06 3.56 13.23
C ARG A 5 23.99 4.75 12.28
N LEU A 6 23.35 4.56 11.15
CA LEU A 6 23.08 5.63 10.21
C LEU A 6 21.88 6.42 10.74
N GLN A 7 22.14 7.39 11.60
CA GLN A 7 21.10 8.20 12.24
C GLN A 7 20.19 8.87 11.20
N SER A 8 20.75 9.32 10.07
CA SER A 8 19.99 9.87 8.96
C SER A 8 18.96 8.89 8.39
N LEU A 9 19.34 7.62 8.24
CA LEU A 9 18.47 6.55 7.74
C LEU A 9 17.33 6.27 8.72
N ASP A 10 17.64 6.23 10.01
CA ASP A 10 16.64 6.00 11.06
C ASP A 10 15.64 7.17 11.16
N THR A 11 16.12 8.42 11.06
CA THR A 11 15.26 9.61 11.02
C THR A 11 14.36 9.63 9.79
N LEU A 12 14.90 9.34 8.60
CA LEU A 12 14.12 9.29 7.35
C LEU A 12 13.01 8.23 7.41
N ARG A 13 13.28 7.07 8.02
CA ARG A 13 12.22 6.06 8.24
C ARG A 13 11.13 6.59 9.17
N GLY A 14 11.51 7.24 10.27
CA GLY A 14 10.54 7.85 11.19
C GLY A 14 9.64 8.86 10.49
N VAL A 15 10.21 9.77 9.71
CA VAL A 15 9.45 10.76 8.92
C VAL A 15 8.52 10.08 7.92
N ALA A 16 9.01 9.06 7.20
CA ALA A 16 8.18 8.33 6.24
C ALA A 16 6.98 7.64 6.92
N VAL A 17 7.20 7.02 8.08
CA VAL A 17 6.12 6.37 8.86
C VAL A 17 5.10 7.40 9.37
N MET A 18 5.55 8.57 9.85
CA MET A 18 4.64 9.65 10.25
C MET A 18 3.83 10.18 9.07
N GLY A 19 4.45 10.28 7.89
CA GLY A 19 3.74 10.66 6.67
C GLY A 19 2.68 9.62 6.25
N ILE A 20 3.01 8.32 6.32
CA ILE A 20 2.05 7.23 6.06
C ILE A 20 0.88 7.26 7.06
N LEU A 21 1.15 7.57 8.33
CA LEU A 21 0.12 7.68 9.37
C LEU A 21 -0.97 8.69 8.99
N LEU A 22 -0.62 9.84 8.40
CA LEU A 22 -1.59 10.85 7.99
C LEU A 22 -2.64 10.30 7.01
N LEU A 23 -2.22 9.46 6.07
CA LEU A 23 -3.12 8.83 5.10
C LEU A 23 -3.93 7.71 5.74
N ASN A 24 -3.33 6.95 6.66
CA ASN A 24 -4.05 5.92 7.39
C ASN A 24 -5.18 6.51 8.24
N ILE A 25 -5.01 7.71 8.81
CA ILE A 25 -6.11 8.39 9.54
C ILE A 25 -7.34 8.51 8.64
N VAL A 26 -7.17 8.89 7.37
CA VAL A 26 -8.29 8.96 6.41
C VAL A 26 -8.88 7.57 6.17
N GLY A 27 -8.03 6.57 5.90
CA GLY A 27 -8.47 5.19 5.66
C GLY A 27 -9.11 4.48 6.87
N PHE A 28 -8.93 4.99 8.09
CA PHE A 28 -9.61 4.51 9.30
C PHE A 28 -10.88 5.30 9.64
N ALA A 29 -10.92 6.59 9.31
CA ALA A 29 -11.97 7.49 9.74
C ALA A 29 -13.09 7.67 8.71
N MET A 30 -12.85 7.35 7.44
CA MET A 30 -13.75 7.64 6.33
C MET A 30 -13.95 6.42 5.41
N PRO A 31 -15.05 6.38 4.63
CA PRO A 31 -15.25 5.38 3.58
C PRO A 31 -14.11 5.34 2.57
N GLU A 32 -13.85 4.18 1.98
CA GLU A 32 -12.71 3.94 1.06
C GLU A 32 -12.62 5.00 -0.06
N ALA A 33 -13.75 5.32 -0.70
CA ALA A 33 -13.78 6.29 -1.79
C ALA A 33 -13.33 7.71 -1.40
N ALA A 34 -13.42 8.07 -0.11
CA ALA A 34 -12.97 9.37 0.38
C ALA A 34 -11.44 9.50 0.33
N TYR A 35 -10.70 8.38 0.31
CA TYR A 35 -9.25 8.37 0.20
C TYR A 35 -8.80 9.01 -1.12
N SER A 36 -9.41 8.61 -2.24
CA SER A 36 -9.06 9.11 -3.58
C SER A 36 -9.92 10.27 -4.08
N ASN A 37 -11.13 10.45 -3.56
CA ASN A 37 -12.06 11.48 -4.00
C ASN A 37 -12.67 12.25 -2.80
N PRO A 38 -12.30 13.52 -2.59
CA PRO A 38 -12.82 14.31 -1.47
C PRO A 38 -14.33 14.58 -1.57
N ARG A 39 -14.93 14.40 -2.76
CA ARG A 39 -16.38 14.54 -2.96
C ARG A 39 -17.17 13.34 -2.45
N ALA A 40 -16.53 12.17 -2.30
CA ALA A 40 -17.21 10.94 -1.87
C ALA A 40 -17.78 11.06 -0.44
N PHE A 41 -17.12 11.81 0.45
CA PHE A 41 -17.53 11.95 1.84
C PHE A 41 -17.35 13.37 2.40
N GLY A 42 -17.80 14.38 1.64
CA GLY A 42 -18.00 15.74 2.17
C GLY A 42 -16.76 16.65 2.30
N GLY A 43 -15.54 16.15 2.06
CA GLY A 43 -14.27 16.90 2.20
C GLY A 43 -13.91 17.84 1.03
N TRP A 44 -14.86 18.27 0.21
CA TRP A 44 -14.59 18.95 -1.07
C TRP A 44 -14.70 20.48 -1.04
N HIS A 45 -14.80 21.09 0.15
CA HIS A 45 -14.90 22.54 0.30
C HIS A 45 -13.95 23.09 1.35
N GLY A 46 -13.63 24.38 1.23
CA GLY A 46 -12.98 25.17 2.27
C GLY A 46 -11.64 24.59 2.75
N ALA A 47 -11.45 24.57 4.06
CA ALA A 47 -10.23 24.07 4.70
C ALA A 47 -10.03 22.56 4.48
N ASP A 48 -11.12 21.78 4.44
CA ASP A 48 -11.05 20.32 4.28
C ASP A 48 -10.45 19.93 2.93
N LEU A 49 -10.84 20.63 1.86
CA LEU A 49 -10.23 20.44 0.54
C LEU A 49 -8.75 20.82 0.55
N GLY A 50 -8.37 21.87 1.27
CA GLY A 50 -6.97 22.28 1.42
C GLY A 50 -6.12 21.22 2.13
N VAL A 51 -6.65 20.63 3.21
CA VAL A 51 -6.00 19.52 3.93
C VAL A 51 -5.91 18.28 3.06
N TRP A 52 -6.99 17.90 2.38
CA TRP A 52 -7.00 16.75 1.47
C TRP A 52 -5.97 16.94 0.35
N LEU A 53 -5.93 18.13 -0.27
CA LEU A 53 -4.97 18.44 -1.33
C LEU A 53 -3.52 18.43 -0.82
N GLY A 54 -3.27 18.93 0.39
CA GLY A 54 -1.96 18.86 1.04
C GLY A 54 -1.53 17.41 1.28
N ASN A 55 -2.43 16.57 1.80
CA ASN A 55 -2.20 15.14 2.00
C ASN A 55 -1.88 14.43 0.67
N PHE A 56 -2.67 14.68 -0.36
CA PHE A 56 -2.50 14.09 -1.69
C PHE A 56 -1.18 14.52 -2.35
N LEU A 57 -0.86 15.82 -2.33
CA LEU A 57 0.32 16.35 -3.01
C LEU A 57 1.63 16.05 -2.30
N LEU A 58 1.65 16.01 -0.97
CA LEU A 58 2.89 15.92 -0.19
C LEU A 58 3.14 14.52 0.38
N PHE A 59 2.11 13.78 0.73
CA PHE A 59 2.25 12.55 1.51
C PHE A 59 1.82 11.30 0.74
N ASP A 60 0.67 11.34 0.06
CA ASP A 60 0.13 10.16 -0.62
C ASP A 60 1.09 9.64 -1.70
N GLY A 61 1.39 8.35 -1.63
CA GLY A 61 2.39 7.69 -2.48
C GLY A 61 3.84 8.06 -2.15
N LYS A 62 4.16 9.33 -1.89
CA LYS A 62 5.56 9.79 -1.70
C LYS A 62 6.19 9.21 -0.45
N MET A 63 5.44 9.15 0.65
CA MET A 63 5.94 8.59 1.92
C MET A 63 6.09 7.08 1.86
N ARG A 64 5.17 6.38 1.17
CA ARG A 64 5.30 4.95 0.86
C ARG A 64 6.52 4.68 -0.02
N ALA A 65 6.73 5.48 -1.08
CA ALA A 65 7.89 5.35 -1.96
C ALA A 65 9.21 5.56 -1.21
N LEU A 66 9.28 6.58 -0.35
CA LEU A 66 10.43 6.83 0.51
C LEU A 66 10.69 5.63 1.44
N PHE A 67 9.65 5.14 2.11
CA PHE A 67 9.74 3.97 2.98
C PHE A 67 10.20 2.71 2.23
N SER A 68 9.68 2.45 1.01
CA SER A 68 10.12 1.36 0.12
C SER A 68 11.61 1.43 -0.22
N MET A 69 12.10 2.62 -0.60
CA MET A 69 13.52 2.81 -0.92
C MET A 69 14.41 2.55 0.30
N LEU A 70 14.01 3.10 1.46
CA LEU A 70 14.71 2.89 2.73
C LEU A 70 14.71 1.41 3.13
N PHE A 71 13.59 0.71 2.93
CA PHE A 71 13.47 -0.72 3.19
C PHE A 71 14.44 -1.53 2.32
N GLY A 72 14.52 -1.25 1.01
CA GLY A 72 15.47 -1.88 0.09
C GLY A 72 16.93 -1.64 0.50
N ALA A 73 17.29 -0.40 0.84
CA ALA A 73 18.63 -0.09 1.36
C ALA A 73 18.93 -0.85 2.67
N SER A 74 17.93 -0.97 3.55
CA SER A 74 18.04 -1.71 4.81
C SER A 74 18.24 -3.20 4.61
N MET A 75 17.61 -3.76 3.58
CA MET A 75 17.79 -5.16 3.18
C MET A 75 19.25 -5.41 2.79
N LEU A 76 19.82 -4.60 1.90
CA LEU A 76 21.22 -4.74 1.47
C LEU A 76 22.19 -4.60 2.66
N LEU A 77 22.00 -3.59 3.51
CA LEU A 77 22.84 -3.42 4.70
C LEU A 77 22.79 -4.62 5.66
N VAL A 78 21.65 -5.32 5.77
CA VAL A 78 21.53 -6.53 6.59
C VAL A 78 22.26 -7.71 5.97
N ILE A 79 22.19 -7.84 4.64
CA ILE A 79 22.87 -8.89 3.87
C ILE A 79 24.38 -8.71 3.96
N GLU A 80 24.89 -7.52 3.61
CA GLU A 80 26.32 -7.18 3.67
C GLU A 80 26.90 -7.42 5.08
N ARG A 81 26.15 -7.05 6.13
CA ARG A 81 26.57 -7.28 7.51
C ARG A 81 26.58 -8.75 7.90
N ALA A 82 25.68 -9.56 7.37
CA ALA A 82 25.69 -11.00 7.60
C ALA A 82 26.91 -11.63 6.94
N GLU A 83 27.15 -11.31 5.66
CA GLU A 83 28.29 -11.79 4.86
C GLU A 83 29.63 -11.39 5.48
N ALA A 84 29.80 -10.12 5.85
CA ALA A 84 31.02 -9.62 6.49
C ALA A 84 31.32 -10.28 7.84
N SER A 85 30.30 -10.85 8.49
CA SER A 85 30.43 -11.59 9.75
C SER A 85 30.49 -13.11 9.58
N GLY A 86 30.60 -13.61 8.34
CA GLY A 86 30.66 -15.05 8.04
C GLY A 86 29.35 -15.81 8.33
N ARG A 87 28.22 -15.10 8.45
CA ARG A 87 26.90 -15.69 8.71
C ARG A 87 26.13 -15.85 7.41
N ASP A 88 25.20 -16.80 7.39
CA ASP A 88 24.28 -16.98 6.26
C ASP A 88 23.30 -15.80 6.15
N ALA A 89 23.52 -14.95 5.13
CA ALA A 89 22.70 -13.79 4.85
C ALA A 89 21.29 -14.15 4.39
N ALA A 90 21.13 -15.26 3.66
CA ALA A 90 19.82 -15.73 3.21
C ALA A 90 18.98 -16.14 4.42
N ALA A 91 19.52 -17.00 5.29
CA ALA A 91 18.81 -17.43 6.50
C ALA A 91 18.40 -16.25 7.39
N ILE A 92 19.28 -15.26 7.55
CA ILE A 92 18.98 -14.05 8.35
C ILE A 92 17.87 -13.23 7.69
N HIS A 93 17.95 -12.97 6.38
CA HIS A 93 16.97 -12.18 5.65
C HIS A 93 15.60 -12.85 5.62
N PHE A 94 15.53 -14.11 5.19
CA PHE A 94 14.27 -14.85 5.10
C PHE A 94 13.60 -15.04 6.45
N ARG A 95 14.36 -15.26 7.54
CA ARG A 95 13.77 -15.31 8.88
C ARG A 95 13.14 -13.97 9.27
N ARG A 96 13.77 -12.84 8.92
CA ARG A 96 13.19 -11.51 9.17
C ARG A 96 11.93 -11.29 8.33
N MET A 97 11.94 -11.70 7.06
CA MET A 97 10.77 -11.61 6.19
C MET A 97 9.64 -12.53 6.66
N ALA A 98 9.94 -13.73 7.18
CA ALA A 98 8.94 -14.63 7.72
C ALA A 98 8.23 -14.06 8.95
N TRP A 99 8.98 -13.44 9.89
CA TRP A 99 8.38 -12.72 11.02
C TRP A 99 7.55 -11.53 10.54
N LEU A 100 8.08 -10.74 9.61
CA LEU A 100 7.37 -9.59 9.05
C LEU A 100 6.06 -10.02 8.37
N LEU A 101 6.07 -11.12 7.62
CA LEU A 101 4.89 -11.72 7.01
C LEU A 101 3.90 -12.19 8.07
N GLY A 102 4.36 -12.90 9.10
CA GLY A 102 3.49 -13.37 10.19
C GLY A 102 2.78 -12.22 10.91
N PHE A 103 3.51 -11.13 11.21
CA PHE A 103 2.92 -9.93 11.79
C PHE A 103 1.97 -9.22 10.81
N GLY A 104 2.32 -9.13 9.53
CA GLY A 104 1.46 -8.53 8.50
C GLY A 104 0.16 -9.30 8.31
N LEU A 105 0.21 -10.63 8.27
CA LEU A 105 -0.99 -11.48 8.18
C LEU A 105 -1.89 -11.33 9.42
N ALA A 106 -1.28 -11.33 10.61
CA ALA A 106 -2.03 -11.08 11.85
C ALA A 106 -2.66 -9.69 11.83
N HIS A 107 -1.92 -8.67 11.38
CA HIS A 107 -2.42 -7.31 11.27
C HIS A 107 -3.58 -7.20 10.25
N LEU A 108 -3.44 -7.79 9.06
CA LEU A 108 -4.47 -7.80 8.01
C LEU A 108 -5.81 -8.37 8.52
N TRP A 109 -5.77 -9.55 9.13
CA TRP A 109 -6.99 -10.24 9.57
C TRP A 109 -7.53 -9.77 10.92
N LEU A 110 -6.67 -9.31 11.84
CA LEU A 110 -7.10 -8.95 13.21
C LEU A 110 -7.30 -7.46 13.38
N LEU A 111 -6.58 -6.60 12.66
CA LEU A 111 -6.62 -5.14 12.82
C LEU A 111 -7.22 -4.39 11.64
N TRP A 112 -6.60 -4.41 10.46
CA TRP A 112 -6.99 -3.53 9.34
C TRP A 112 -6.49 -4.03 7.98
N GLN A 113 -7.30 -3.82 6.93
CA GLN A 113 -7.01 -4.34 5.59
C GLN A 113 -5.84 -3.66 4.86
N GLY A 114 -5.45 -2.43 5.25
CA GLY A 114 -4.35 -1.68 4.61
C GLY A 114 -2.94 -2.06 5.09
N ASP A 115 -2.70 -3.35 5.35
CA ASP A 115 -1.39 -3.83 5.82
C ASP A 115 -0.30 -3.67 4.74
N ILE A 116 0.81 -3.02 5.11
CA ILE A 116 2.01 -2.95 4.26
C ILE A 116 3.05 -4.01 4.63
N LEU A 117 3.00 -4.62 5.82
CA LEU A 117 4.06 -5.50 6.31
C LEU A 117 4.15 -6.78 5.47
N ALA A 118 3.02 -7.43 5.21
CA ALA A 118 2.95 -8.65 4.43
C ALA A 118 3.40 -8.41 2.99
N GLN A 119 2.97 -7.30 2.38
CA GLN A 119 3.39 -6.91 1.05
C GLN A 119 4.91 -6.72 0.98
N TYR A 120 5.50 -6.01 1.95
CA TYR A 120 6.94 -5.78 2.01
C TYR A 120 7.73 -7.04 2.32
N ALA A 121 7.17 -7.97 3.10
CA ALA A 121 7.79 -9.26 3.34
C ALA A 121 7.90 -10.06 2.04
N VAL A 122 6.83 -10.14 1.26
CA VAL A 122 6.83 -10.85 -0.04
C VAL A 122 7.77 -10.16 -1.03
N ILE A 123 7.66 -8.84 -1.19
CA ILE A 123 8.54 -8.08 -2.08
C ILE A 123 10.00 -8.21 -1.63
N GLY A 124 10.29 -8.17 -0.32
CA GLY A 124 11.63 -8.34 0.21
C GLY A 124 12.21 -9.73 -0.07
N MET A 125 11.38 -10.78 -0.07
CA MET A 125 11.79 -12.13 -0.49
C MET A 125 12.09 -12.20 -1.99
N ILE A 126 11.29 -11.55 -2.83
CA ILE A 126 11.51 -11.48 -4.28
C ILE A 126 12.77 -10.65 -4.59
N ALA A 127 12.90 -9.48 -3.97
CA ALA A 127 14.01 -8.56 -4.17
C ALA A 127 15.35 -9.16 -3.75
N PHE A 128 15.35 -10.09 -2.79
CA PHE A 128 16.54 -10.86 -2.42
C PHE A 128 17.14 -11.62 -3.62
N ALA A 129 16.32 -12.17 -4.52
CA ALA A 129 16.79 -12.87 -5.72
C ALA A 129 17.36 -11.91 -6.78
N ALA A 130 16.94 -10.64 -6.77
CA ALA A 130 17.41 -9.62 -7.70
C ALA A 130 18.64 -8.84 -7.20
N ARG A 131 19.08 -9.06 -5.95
CA ARG A 131 20.08 -8.20 -5.27
C ARG A 131 21.44 -8.11 -5.97
N ASP A 132 21.87 -9.19 -6.62
CA ASP A 132 23.17 -9.31 -7.29
C ASP A 132 23.09 -8.96 -8.78
N LEU A 133 21.91 -8.52 -9.26
CA LEU A 133 21.76 -8.09 -10.65
C LEU A 133 22.51 -6.78 -10.90
N PRO A 134 23.10 -6.61 -12.10
CA PRO A 134 23.72 -5.34 -12.47
C PRO A 134 22.69 -4.21 -12.48
N VAL A 135 23.11 -3.01 -12.08
CA VAL A 135 22.27 -1.80 -11.97
C VAL A 135 21.42 -1.56 -13.22
N ALA A 136 21.97 -1.76 -14.42
CA ALA A 136 21.23 -1.61 -15.68
C ALA A 136 19.99 -2.54 -15.76
N ARG A 137 20.08 -3.79 -15.29
CA ARG A 137 18.95 -4.72 -15.27
C ARG A 137 17.92 -4.34 -14.22
N LEU A 138 18.37 -3.83 -13.07
CA LEU A 138 17.47 -3.30 -12.03
C LEU A 138 16.69 -2.07 -12.53
N ILE A 139 17.35 -1.18 -13.28
CA ILE A 139 16.69 -0.04 -13.93
C ILE A 139 15.64 -0.52 -14.93
N VAL A 140 15.99 -1.45 -15.82
CA VAL A 140 15.04 -2.01 -16.79
C VAL A 140 13.85 -2.65 -16.09
N LEU A 141 14.07 -3.45 -15.06
CA LEU A 141 13.00 -4.05 -14.27
C LEU A 141 12.12 -2.98 -13.62
N GLY A 142 12.70 -1.94 -13.03
CA GLY A 142 11.96 -0.81 -12.46
C GLY A 142 11.10 -0.09 -13.48
N VAL A 143 11.64 0.21 -14.68
CA VAL A 143 10.90 0.85 -15.77
C VAL A 143 9.76 -0.06 -16.26
N MET A 144 9.99 -1.37 -16.38
CA MET A 144 8.96 -2.33 -16.77
C MET A 144 7.83 -2.39 -15.74
N LEU A 145 8.15 -2.39 -14.45
CA LEU A 145 7.16 -2.38 -13.37
C LEU A 145 6.36 -1.07 -13.33
N VAL A 146 7.01 0.07 -13.53
CA VAL A 146 6.32 1.37 -13.64
C VAL A 146 5.43 1.39 -14.87
N GLY A 147 5.90 0.90 -16.02
CA GLY A 147 5.10 0.79 -17.24
C GLY A 147 3.88 -0.11 -17.05
N PHE A 148 4.04 -1.24 -16.37
CA PHE A 148 2.93 -2.12 -16.00
C PHE A 148 1.93 -1.42 -15.08
N SER A 149 2.39 -0.70 -14.04
CA SER A 149 1.53 0.08 -13.14
C SER A 149 0.74 1.16 -13.89
N VAL A 150 1.38 1.88 -14.81
CA VAL A 150 0.70 2.89 -15.65
C VAL A 150 -0.35 2.22 -16.55
N LEU A 151 -0.06 1.05 -17.13
CA LEU A 151 -1.01 0.30 -17.93
C LEU A 151 -2.24 -0.14 -17.11
N MET A 152 -2.02 -0.59 -15.88
CA MET A 152 -3.12 -0.94 -14.96
C MET A 152 -3.94 0.30 -14.60
N ALA A 153 -3.30 1.42 -14.28
CA ALA A 153 -3.99 2.68 -13.96
C ALA A 153 -4.78 3.26 -15.16
N ALA A 154 -4.36 2.96 -16.39
CA ALA A 154 -5.05 3.41 -17.61
C ALA A 154 -6.43 2.73 -17.82
N GLN A 155 -6.75 1.66 -17.08
CA GLN A 155 -8.05 0.99 -17.18
C GLN A 155 -9.21 1.92 -16.79
N LEU A 156 -9.05 2.73 -15.75
CA LEU A 156 -10.08 3.67 -15.31
C LEU A 156 -10.43 4.74 -16.38
N PRO A 157 -9.49 5.53 -16.92
CA PRO A 157 -9.82 6.49 -17.98
C PRO A 157 -10.32 5.82 -19.27
N LEU A 158 -9.89 4.60 -19.57
CA LEU A 158 -10.44 3.83 -20.70
C LEU A 158 -11.89 3.41 -20.45
N ALA A 159 -12.23 2.95 -19.24
CA ALA A 159 -13.61 2.63 -18.87
C ALA A 159 -14.52 3.87 -18.95
N VAL A 160 -14.03 5.03 -18.49
CA VAL A 160 -14.73 6.31 -18.64
C VAL A 160 -14.96 6.63 -20.12
N LEU A 161 -13.93 6.51 -20.96
CA LEU A 161 -14.07 6.77 -22.40
C LEU A 161 -15.10 5.84 -23.05
N ARG A 162 -15.04 4.54 -22.77
CA ARG A 162 -15.99 3.54 -23.31
C ARG A 162 -17.42 3.86 -22.92
N ALA A 163 -17.66 4.22 -21.66
CA ALA A 163 -18.98 4.59 -21.17
C ALA A 163 -19.58 5.83 -21.87
N THR A 164 -18.77 6.68 -22.51
CA THR A 164 -19.30 7.78 -23.34
C THR A 164 -19.79 7.33 -24.71
N THR A 165 -19.32 6.18 -25.20
CA THR A 165 -19.62 5.65 -26.54
C THR A 165 -20.53 4.44 -26.54
N ASP A 166 -20.55 3.66 -25.46
CA ASP A 166 -21.32 2.43 -25.31
C ASP A 166 -22.12 2.46 -23.99
N PRO A 167 -23.46 2.55 -24.03
CA PRO A 167 -24.31 2.45 -22.85
C PRO A 167 -24.14 1.13 -22.06
N GLY A 168 -23.70 0.06 -22.72
CA GLY A 168 -23.42 -1.24 -22.07
C GLY A 168 -22.18 -1.20 -21.15
N ALA A 169 -21.27 -0.26 -21.36
CA ALA A 169 -20.08 -0.07 -20.52
C ALA A 169 -20.37 0.68 -19.20
N ALA A 170 -21.61 1.11 -18.98
CA ALA A 170 -22.02 1.79 -17.75
C ALA A 170 -21.85 0.91 -16.50
N ALA A 171 -22.02 -0.41 -16.64
CA ALA A 171 -21.83 -1.36 -15.54
C ALA A 171 -20.37 -1.46 -15.09
N GLU A 172 -19.42 -1.48 -16.03
CA GLU A 172 -17.98 -1.47 -15.73
C GLU A 172 -17.60 -0.20 -14.96
N LEU A 173 -18.04 0.97 -15.43
CA LEU A 173 -17.79 2.23 -14.75
C LEU A 173 -18.44 2.30 -13.35
N ALA A 174 -19.63 1.71 -13.18
CA ALA A 174 -20.32 1.70 -11.91
C ALA A 174 -19.52 0.99 -10.81
N GLU A 175 -18.81 -0.09 -11.12
CA GLU A 175 -17.91 -0.77 -10.18
C GLU A 175 -16.76 0.14 -9.73
N TRP A 176 -16.10 0.80 -10.68
CA TRP A 176 -15.04 1.78 -10.37
C TRP A 176 -15.54 2.97 -9.55
N THR A 177 -16.82 3.32 -9.69
CA THR A 177 -17.44 4.45 -8.98
C THR A 177 -17.53 4.19 -7.47
N LEU A 178 -17.58 2.92 -7.05
CA LEU A 178 -17.62 2.54 -5.63
C LEU A 178 -16.31 2.84 -4.90
N GLY A 179 -15.16 2.69 -5.57
CA GLY A 179 -13.85 2.91 -4.97
C GLY A 179 -13.22 4.27 -5.29
N PHE A 180 -13.43 4.82 -6.49
CA PHE A 180 -12.74 6.03 -6.97
C PHE A 180 -13.69 7.19 -7.28
N GLY A 181 -15.00 6.92 -7.36
CA GLY A 181 -16.02 7.88 -7.75
C GLY A 181 -16.77 8.49 -6.58
N THR A 182 -18.07 8.73 -6.76
CA THR A 182 -18.97 9.23 -5.70
C THR A 182 -20.00 8.13 -5.46
N PRO A 183 -19.76 7.20 -4.52
CA PRO A 183 -20.63 6.03 -4.35
C PRO A 183 -22.04 6.45 -3.92
N PRO A 184 -23.06 5.63 -4.22
CA PRO A 184 -24.41 5.87 -3.71
C PRO A 184 -24.42 5.95 -2.18
N ALA A 185 -25.29 6.81 -1.62
CA ALA A 185 -25.39 6.96 -0.16
C ALA A 185 -25.72 5.64 0.57
N THR A 186 -26.44 4.73 -0.08
CA THR A 186 -26.72 3.39 0.44
C THR A 186 -25.46 2.53 0.58
N HIS A 187 -24.50 2.65 -0.34
CA HIS A 187 -23.22 1.95 -0.28
C HIS A 187 -22.37 2.51 0.87
N LEU A 188 -22.23 3.83 0.95
CA LEU A 188 -21.51 4.50 2.05
C LEU A 188 -22.12 4.16 3.41
N ALA A 189 -23.45 4.16 3.52
CA ALA A 189 -24.13 3.80 4.76
C ALA A 189 -23.89 2.33 5.15
N ALA A 190 -23.85 1.41 4.18
CA ALA A 190 -23.55 0.00 4.43
C ALA A 190 -22.10 -0.19 4.91
N GLU A 191 -21.14 0.51 4.29
CA GLU A 191 -19.73 0.48 4.66
C GLU A 191 -19.52 1.05 6.07
N ILE A 192 -20.11 2.20 6.39
CA ILE A 192 -20.06 2.81 7.73
C ILE A 192 -20.69 1.87 8.76
N ALA A 193 -21.86 1.30 8.46
CA ALA A 193 -22.51 0.35 9.35
C ALA A 193 -21.67 -0.92 9.57
N ALA A 194 -20.90 -1.37 8.57
CA ALA A 194 -19.96 -2.47 8.72
C ALA A 194 -18.83 -2.13 9.70
N HIS A 195 -18.25 -0.93 9.61
CA HIS A 195 -17.16 -0.48 10.48
C HIS A 195 -17.58 -0.27 11.95
N LEU A 196 -18.88 -0.05 12.20
CA LEU A 196 -19.44 0.10 13.56
C LEU A 196 -19.88 -1.22 14.20
N ARG A 197 -19.64 -2.37 13.55
CA ARG A 197 -19.96 -3.69 14.09
C ARG A 197 -19.04 -4.08 15.25
N SER A 198 -19.43 -5.14 15.96
CA SER A 198 -18.59 -5.71 17.01
C SER A 198 -17.25 -6.18 16.44
N TYR A 199 -16.19 -6.12 17.24
CA TYR A 199 -14.86 -6.57 16.81
C TYR A 199 -14.84 -8.01 16.26
N PRO A 200 -15.50 -9.01 16.88
CA PRO A 200 -15.59 -10.36 16.31
C PRO A 200 -16.23 -10.40 14.92
N ASP A 201 -17.25 -9.57 14.67
CA ASP A 201 -17.90 -9.51 13.37
C ASP A 201 -16.98 -8.88 12.31
N LEU A 202 -16.22 -7.84 12.68
CA LEU A 202 -15.21 -7.23 11.82
C LEU A 202 -14.10 -8.22 11.43
N VAL A 203 -13.67 -9.07 12.36
CA VAL A 203 -12.67 -10.12 12.07
C VAL A 203 -13.25 -11.17 11.11
N ARG A 204 -14.50 -11.61 11.33
CA ARG A 204 -15.18 -12.56 10.42
C ARG A 204 -15.35 -12.00 9.02
N LEU A 205 -15.74 -10.73 8.91
CA LEU A 205 -15.88 -10.03 7.64
C LEU A 205 -14.55 -10.00 6.88
N ARG A 206 -13.46 -9.60 7.54
CA ARG A 206 -12.13 -9.54 6.91
C ARG A 206 -11.57 -10.90 6.52
N LEU A 207 -11.85 -11.95 7.30
CA LEU A 207 -11.51 -13.32 6.93
C LEU A 207 -12.27 -13.81 5.69
N ALA A 208 -13.51 -13.35 5.49
CA ALA A 208 -14.32 -13.69 4.33
C ALA A 208 -13.92 -12.89 3.08
N GLU A 209 -13.56 -11.63 3.23
CA GLU A 209 -13.16 -10.73 2.13
C GLU A 209 -11.73 -10.98 1.64
N HIS A 210 -10.82 -11.35 2.54
CA HIS A 210 -9.41 -11.57 2.22
C HIS A 210 -8.96 -13.03 2.49
N PRO A 211 -9.60 -14.04 1.86
CA PRO A 211 -9.31 -15.45 2.13
C PRO A 211 -7.94 -15.88 1.61
N SER A 212 -7.41 -15.22 0.58
CA SER A 212 -6.10 -15.46 -0.02
C SER A 212 -4.98 -14.60 0.59
N GLY A 213 -5.26 -13.85 1.66
CA GLY A 213 -4.30 -12.99 2.34
C GLY A 213 -3.83 -11.82 1.44
N PRO A 214 -2.53 -11.45 1.47
CA PRO A 214 -2.01 -10.23 0.82
C PRO A 214 -1.85 -10.36 -0.70
N LEU A 215 -2.13 -11.53 -1.29
CA LEU A 215 -1.86 -11.80 -2.71
C LEU A 215 -2.60 -10.84 -3.66
N PRO A 216 -3.88 -10.48 -3.44
CA PRO A 216 -4.56 -9.49 -4.26
C PRO A 216 -3.91 -8.10 -4.16
N GLY A 217 -3.48 -7.69 -2.95
CA GLY A 217 -2.82 -6.41 -2.69
C GLY A 217 -1.38 -6.28 -3.23
N LEU A 218 -0.82 -7.34 -3.83
CA LEU A 218 0.45 -7.23 -4.58
C LEU A 218 0.27 -6.61 -5.97
N ILE A 219 -0.97 -6.61 -6.48
CA ILE A 219 -1.31 -6.19 -7.84
C ILE A 219 -1.89 -4.77 -7.85
N TYR A 220 -2.39 -4.30 -6.70
CA TYR A 220 -2.99 -2.98 -6.48
C TYR A 220 -2.03 -2.01 -5.77
#